data_AF-A0A1V5M7I7-F1
#
_entry.id   AF-A0A1V5M7I7-F1
#
_cell.length_a   1.000
_cell.length_b   1.000
_cell.length_c   1.000
_cell.angle_alpha   90.00
_cell.angle_beta   90.00
_cell.angle_gamma   90.00
#
_symmetry.space_group_name_H-M   'P 1'
#
loop_
_entity.id
_entity.type
_entity.pdbx_description
1 polymer ?
#
loop_
_entity_poly.entity_id
_entity_poly.type
_entity_poly.pdbx_seq_one_letter_code
_entity_poly.pdbx_strand_id
1 'polypeptide(L)'
;MPGLQALGPFFNAPSCPQQVLAVNIGGALVPLLICLFLLPRAPLARTLMATAVMVLVCYLVARPVPEVGITIPTFLPPLAAVLCAFIFSPGRRAPVAYIAGVLGVLIGADLLHLADFPPGPGFLSIGGAGVFDGIFLVGIMAALFA
;
A
#
# COMPACT_ATOMS: atom_id res chain seq x y z
N MET A 1 23.59 -4.17 -12.03
CA MET A 1 23.81 -3.11 -13.03
C MET A 1 25.27 -2.66 -12.99
N PRO A 2 26.05 -2.76 -14.09
CA PRO A 2 27.48 -2.40 -14.10
C PRO A 2 27.77 -0.88 -14.17
N GLY A 3 26.74 -0.02 -14.21
CA GLY A 3 26.90 1.43 -14.38
C GLY A 3 27.00 2.26 -13.09
N LEU A 4 26.68 1.69 -11.91
CA LEU A 4 26.68 2.42 -10.63
C LEU A 4 27.95 2.20 -9.80
N GLN A 5 28.86 1.32 -10.23
CA GLN A 5 30.14 1.06 -9.57
C GLN A 5 31.18 2.18 -9.77
N ALA A 6 30.82 3.26 -10.49
CA ALA A 6 31.74 4.34 -10.86
C ALA A 6 31.74 5.55 -9.88
N LEU A 7 30.91 5.56 -8.83
CA LEU A 7 30.79 6.69 -7.88
C LEU A 7 31.43 6.40 -6.51
N GLY A 8 32.72 6.01 -6.51
CA GLY A 8 33.63 6.15 -5.37
C GLY A 8 33.34 5.35 -4.07
N PRO A 9 34.25 5.41 -3.08
CA PRO A 9 34.23 4.57 -1.86
C PRO A 9 33.18 5.00 -0.81
N PHE A 10 32.32 5.96 -1.14
CA PHE A 10 31.40 6.61 -0.18
C PHE A 10 29.96 6.11 -0.26
N PHE A 11 29.60 5.30 -1.27
CA PHE A 11 28.26 4.74 -1.47
C PHE A 11 28.30 3.22 -1.63
N ASN A 12 29.01 2.52 -0.73
CA ASN A 12 28.72 1.12 -0.52
C ASN A 12 27.46 1.04 0.33
N ALA A 13 26.30 0.78 -0.30
CA ALA A 13 25.11 0.39 0.43
C ALA A 13 25.49 -0.82 1.30
N PRO A 14 25.20 -0.81 2.62
CA PRO A 14 25.54 -1.94 3.47
C PRO A 14 24.90 -3.19 2.87
N SER A 15 25.73 -4.13 2.44
CA SER A 15 25.27 -5.44 1.98
C SER A 15 24.76 -6.20 3.19
N CYS A 16 23.46 -6.03 3.50
CA CYS A 16 22.82 -6.80 4.55
C CYS A 16 22.83 -8.26 4.12
N PRO A 17 23.55 -9.16 4.82
CA PRO A 17 23.67 -10.56 4.40
C PRO A 17 22.35 -11.32 4.45
N GLN A 18 21.32 -10.74 5.06
CA GLN A 18 19.99 -11.28 5.22
C GLN A 18 18.95 -10.25 4.76
N GLN A 19 17.82 -10.73 4.22
CA GLN A 19 16.70 -9.89 3.86
C GLN A 19 16.08 -9.27 5.13
N VAL A 20 15.97 -7.94 5.16
CA VAL A 20 15.31 -7.22 6.26
C VAL A 20 13.96 -6.72 5.78
N LEU A 21 12.89 -7.22 6.41
CA LEU A 21 11.53 -6.73 6.20
C LEU A 21 11.21 -5.65 7.24
N ALA A 22 11.03 -4.42 6.78
CA ALA A 22 10.68 -3.26 7.58
C ALA A 22 9.20 -2.89 7.40
N VAL A 23 8.62 -2.23 8.40
CA VAL A 23 7.25 -1.67 8.34
C VAL A 23 7.34 -0.16 8.40
N ASN A 24 6.79 0.52 7.41
CA ASN A 24 6.82 1.97 7.33
C ASN A 24 5.81 2.59 8.33
N ILE A 25 6.26 3.56 9.12
CA ILE A 25 5.39 4.22 10.10
C ILE A 25 4.29 5.03 9.40
N GLY A 26 4.65 5.84 8.41
CA GLY A 26 3.70 6.71 7.70
C GLY A 26 2.84 5.97 6.67
N GLY A 27 3.38 4.94 6.03
CA GLY A 27 2.73 4.20 4.96
C GLY A 27 2.02 2.93 5.39
N ALA A 28 2.31 2.39 6.58
CA ALA A 28 1.62 1.20 7.08
C ALA A 28 1.03 1.43 8.48
N LEU A 29 1.87 1.79 9.46
CA LEU A 29 1.43 1.81 10.87
C LEU A 29 0.35 2.88 11.14
N VAL A 30 0.63 4.15 10.82
CA VAL A 30 -0.32 5.26 11.01
C VAL A 30 -1.61 5.05 10.21
N PRO A 31 -1.57 4.66 8.92
CA PRO A 31 -2.78 4.34 8.17
C PRO A 31 -3.61 3.21 8.79
N LEU A 32 -2.97 2.16 9.30
CA LEU A 32 -3.66 1.08 10.00
C LEU A 32 -4.32 1.55 11.30
N LEU A 33 -3.66 2.43 12.06
CA LEU A 33 -4.26 3.03 13.25
C LEU A 33 -5.49 3.87 12.90
N ILE A 34 -5.46 4.62 11.80
CA ILE A 34 -6.62 5.38 11.31
C ILE A 34 -7.73 4.42 10.85
N CYS A 35 -7.39 3.29 10.21
CA CYS A 35 -8.37 2.25 9.88
C CYS A 35 -9.07 1.73 11.14
N LEU A 36 -8.31 1.40 12.19
CA LEU A 36 -8.87 0.95 13.47
C LEU A 36 -9.76 2.01 14.11
N PHE A 37 -9.37 3.28 14.03
CA PHE A 37 -10.19 4.39 14.51
C PHE A 37 -11.49 4.55 13.72
N LEU A 38 -11.48 4.36 12.40
CA LEU A 38 -12.65 4.51 11.54
C LEU A 38 -13.55 3.28 11.52
N LEU A 39 -13.04 2.10 11.89
CA LEU A 39 -13.76 0.82 11.82
C LEU A 39 -15.13 0.84 12.53
N PRO A 40 -15.30 1.42 13.74
CA PRO A 40 -16.61 1.49 14.39
C PRO A 40 -17.64 2.36 13.65
N ARG A 41 -17.16 3.25 12.77
CA ARG A 41 -17.99 4.15 11.97
C ARG A 41 -18.36 3.54 10.63
N ALA A 42 -17.70 2.47 10.21
CA ALA A 42 -17.91 1.82 8.92
C ALA A 42 -18.90 0.64 9.04
N PRO A 43 -19.81 0.44 8.06
CA PRO A 43 -20.64 -0.76 8.02
C PRO A 43 -19.78 -1.97 7.66
N LEU A 44 -19.56 -2.88 8.62
CA LEU A 44 -18.55 -3.95 8.52
C LEU A 44 -18.69 -4.79 7.25
N ALA A 45 -19.88 -5.33 6.95
CA ALA A 45 -20.10 -6.19 5.79
C ALA A 45 -19.74 -5.49 4.46
N ARG A 46 -20.19 -4.24 4.28
CA ARG A 46 -19.90 -3.43 3.08
C ARG A 46 -18.42 -3.06 3.00
N THR A 47 -17.80 -2.82 4.16
CA THR A 47 -16.36 -2.53 4.25
C THR A 47 -15.55 -3.74 3.81
N LEU A 48 -15.88 -4.93 4.29
CA LEU A 48 -15.22 -6.17 3.87
C LEU A 48 -15.36 -6.43 2.37
N MET A 49 -16.54 -6.20 1.80
CA MET A 49 -16.76 -6.31 0.35
C MET A 49 -15.87 -5.32 -0.44
N ALA A 50 -15.88 -4.04 -0.05
CA ALA A 50 -15.06 -3.02 -0.69
C ALA A 50 -13.55 -3.33 -0.54
N THR A 51 -13.12 -3.78 0.64
CA THR A 51 -11.74 -4.19 0.89
C THR A 51 -11.36 -5.38 0.01
N ALA A 52 -12.20 -6.41 -0.12
CA ALA A 52 -11.91 -7.57 -0.96
C ALA A 52 -11.70 -7.17 -2.44
N VAL A 53 -12.55 -6.28 -2.96
CA VAL A 53 -12.39 -5.70 -4.30
C VAL A 53 -11.09 -4.92 -4.40
N MET A 54 -10.80 -4.06 -3.42
CA MET A 54 -9.57 -3.27 -3.41
C MET A 54 -8.30 -4.11 -3.30
N VAL A 55 -8.31 -5.19 -2.52
CA VAL A 55 -7.21 -6.16 -2.44
C VAL A 55 -6.96 -6.78 -3.81
N LEU A 56 -8.01 -7.23 -4.50
CA LEU A 56 -7.88 -7.81 -5.84
C LEU A 56 -7.34 -6.78 -6.84
N VAL A 57 -7.90 -5.56 -6.87
CA VAL A 57 -7.45 -4.50 -7.78
C VAL A 57 -5.98 -4.17 -7.53
N CYS A 58 -5.60 -3.93 -6.27
CA CYS A 58 -4.21 -3.59 -5.92
C CYS A 58 -3.26 -4.75 -6.20
N TYR A 59 -3.71 -5.99 -6.02
CA TYR A 59 -2.93 -7.16 -6.36
C TYR A 59 -2.64 -7.23 -7.87
N LEU A 60 -3.66 -7.06 -8.71
CA LEU A 60 -3.50 -7.19 -10.16
C LEU A 60 -2.64 -6.09 -10.80
N VAL A 61 -2.55 -4.93 -10.16
CA VAL A 61 -1.86 -3.75 -10.73
C VAL A 61 -0.49 -3.48 -10.10
N ALA A 62 -0.21 -4.09 -8.96
CA ALA A 62 1.10 -4.01 -8.32
C ALA A 62 2.16 -4.70 -9.18
N ARG A 63 3.35 -4.08 -9.19
CA ARG A 63 4.52 -4.61 -9.87
C ARG A 63 5.68 -4.67 -8.89
N PRO A 64 6.13 -5.87 -8.52
CA PRO A 64 7.39 -6.06 -7.82
C PRO A 64 8.54 -5.69 -8.76
N VAL A 65 9.32 -4.68 -8.37
CA VAL A 65 10.48 -4.23 -9.13
C VAL A 65 11.74 -4.44 -8.27
N PRO A 66 12.71 -5.24 -8.71
CA PRO A 66 13.97 -5.43 -7.98
C PRO A 66 14.64 -4.09 -7.66
N GLU A 67 15.24 -3.96 -6.48
CA GLU A 67 15.91 -2.75 -5.97
C GLU A 67 15.00 -1.54 -5.67
N VAL A 68 13.76 -1.50 -6.19
CA VAL A 68 12.79 -0.42 -5.97
C VAL A 68 11.71 -0.83 -4.96
N GLY A 69 11.37 -2.11 -4.91
CA GLY A 69 10.27 -2.66 -4.13
C GLY A 69 8.98 -2.73 -4.94
N ILE A 70 7.84 -2.54 -4.26
CA ILE A 70 6.52 -2.71 -4.87
C ILE A 70 6.02 -1.36 -5.38
N THR A 71 5.63 -1.33 -6.65
CA THR A 71 5.13 -0.11 -7.31
C THR A 71 3.70 -0.31 -7.78
N ILE A 72 2.87 0.72 -7.63
CA ILE A 72 1.48 0.77 -8.09
C ILE A 72 1.21 2.11 -8.78
N PRO A 73 0.25 2.19 -9.73
CA PRO A 73 -0.14 3.47 -10.32
C PRO A 73 -0.76 4.39 -9.25
N THR A 74 -0.15 5.55 -8.98
CA THR A 74 -0.46 6.40 -7.82
C THR A 74 -1.94 6.77 -7.66
N PHE A 75 -2.64 7.08 -8.76
CA PHE A 75 -4.05 7.50 -8.73
C PHE A 75 -5.05 6.35 -8.75
N LEU A 76 -4.62 5.12 -9.07
CA LEU A 76 -5.55 4.02 -9.24
C LEU A 76 -6.16 3.57 -7.91
N PRO A 77 -5.40 3.25 -6.84
CA PRO A 77 -5.97 2.90 -5.55
C PRO A 77 -6.95 3.94 -4.97
N PRO A 78 -6.65 5.25 -4.94
CA PRO A 78 -7.55 6.22 -4.34
C PRO A 78 -8.86 6.40 -5.13
N LEU A 79 -8.80 6.40 -6.46
CA LEU A 79 -10.02 6.47 -7.28
C LEU A 79 -10.86 5.19 -7.15
N ALA A 80 -10.22 4.02 -7.15
CA ALA A 80 -10.89 2.74 -6.96
C ALA A 80 -11.54 2.64 -5.56
N ALA A 81 -10.88 3.14 -4.52
CA ALA A 81 -11.39 3.16 -3.15
C ALA A 81 -12.65 4.03 -3.02
N VAL A 82 -12.63 5.24 -3.60
CA VAL A 82 -13.80 6.13 -3.64
C VAL A 82 -14.94 5.44 -4.41
N LEU A 83 -14.67 4.90 -5.60
CA LEU A 83 -15.68 4.22 -6.40
C LEU A 83 -16.32 3.04 -5.64
N CYS A 84 -15.51 2.22 -4.98
CA CYS A 84 -16.00 1.13 -4.13
C CYS A 84 -16.90 1.65 -3.01
N ALA A 85 -16.50 2.71 -2.32
CA ALA A 85 -17.30 3.27 -1.23
C ALA A 85 -18.64 3.84 -1.71
N PHE A 86 -18.69 4.45 -2.90
CA PHE A 86 -19.93 4.92 -3.52
C PHE A 86 -20.88 3.77 -3.86
N ILE A 87 -20.34 2.66 -4.39
CA ILE A 87 -21.12 1.48 -4.78
C ILE A 87 -21.62 0.72 -3.55
N PHE A 88 -20.72 0.38 -2.64
CA PHE A 88 -21.02 -0.54 -1.53
C PHE A 88 -21.61 0.15 -0.31
N SER A 89 -21.31 1.43 -0.06
CA SER A 89 -21.71 2.13 1.17
C SER A 89 -22.06 3.61 0.94
N PRO A 90 -23.09 3.91 0.14
CA PRO A 90 -23.44 5.29 -0.22
C PRO A 90 -23.80 6.19 0.98
N GLY A 91 -24.17 5.62 2.14
CA GLY A 91 -24.47 6.38 3.36
C GLY A 91 -23.29 6.60 4.31
N ARG A 92 -22.17 5.90 4.12
CA ARG A 92 -20.96 5.99 4.96
C ARG A 92 -19.74 5.73 4.09
N ARG A 93 -19.44 6.65 3.17
CA ARG A 93 -18.44 6.42 2.12
C ARG A 93 -17.03 6.71 2.62
N ALA A 94 -16.76 7.84 3.27
CA ALA A 94 -15.43 8.20 3.79
C ALA A 94 -14.74 7.09 4.61
N PRO A 95 -15.38 6.51 5.66
CA PRO A 95 -14.75 5.43 6.42
C PRO A 95 -14.48 4.18 5.57
N VAL A 96 -15.40 3.85 4.65
CA VAL A 96 -15.25 2.67 3.78
C VAL A 96 -14.16 2.89 2.74
N ALA A 97 -14.11 4.05 2.09
CA ALA A 97 -13.08 4.42 1.13
C ALA A 97 -11.69 4.36 1.77
N TYR A 98 -11.55 4.94 2.97
CA TYR A 98 -10.28 4.93 3.68
C TYR A 98 -9.86 3.49 4.03
N ILE A 99 -10.72 2.74 4.73
CA ILE A 99 -10.37 1.38 5.19
C ILE A 99 -10.12 0.45 4.01
N ALA A 100 -11.01 0.43 3.02
CA ALA A 100 -10.85 -0.43 1.86
C ALA A 100 -9.62 -0.06 1.02
N GLY A 101 -9.36 1.23 0.85
CA GLY A 101 -8.18 1.70 0.11
C GLY A 101 -6.88 1.34 0.81
N VAL A 102 -6.75 1.64 2.11
CA VAL A 102 -5.53 1.36 2.88
C VAL A 102 -5.28 -0.14 2.99
N LEU A 103 -6.29 -0.92 3.42
CA LEU A 103 -6.15 -2.37 3.54
C LEU A 103 -5.96 -3.03 2.17
N GLY A 104 -6.62 -2.52 1.13
CA GLY A 104 -6.45 -2.99 -0.24
C GLY A 104 -5.02 -2.85 -0.74
N VAL A 105 -4.41 -1.68 -0.52
CA VAL A 105 -3.02 -1.45 -0.92
C VAL A 105 -2.06 -2.29 -0.06
N LEU A 106 -2.18 -2.25 1.27
CA LEU A 106 -1.26 -2.99 2.15
C LEU A 106 -1.35 -4.51 1.96
N ILE A 107 -2.56 -5.06 1.82
CA ILE A 107 -2.72 -6.50 1.64
C ILE A 107 -2.43 -6.86 0.18
N GLY A 108 -3.12 -6.22 -0.76
CA GLY A 108 -3.08 -6.57 -2.18
C GLY A 108 -1.75 -6.23 -2.86
N ALA A 109 -1.24 -5.02 -2.64
CA ALA A 109 0.04 -4.63 -3.23
C ALA A 109 1.21 -5.19 -2.41
N ASP A 110 1.28 -4.92 -1.10
CA ASP A 110 2.45 -5.31 -0.32
C ASP A 110 2.46 -6.79 0.07
N LEU A 111 1.55 -7.22 0.95
CA LEU A 111 1.64 -8.55 1.60
C LEU A 111 1.58 -9.70 0.60
N LEU A 112 0.69 -9.63 -0.40
CA LEU A 112 0.52 -10.70 -1.38
C LEU A 112 1.67 -10.82 -2.38
N HIS A 113 2.50 -9.79 -2.56
CA HIS A 113 3.68 -9.81 -3.44
C HIS A 113 5.00 -10.03 -2.69
N LEU A 114 4.98 -10.16 -1.36
CA LEU A 114 6.20 -10.45 -0.59
C LEU A 114 6.89 -11.73 -1.06
N ALA A 115 6.12 -12.72 -1.52
CA ALA A 115 6.63 -13.99 -2.03
C ALA A 115 7.35 -13.88 -3.38
N ASP A 116 7.16 -12.77 -4.11
CA ASP A 116 7.79 -12.56 -5.42
C ASP A 116 9.25 -12.09 -5.30
N PHE A 117 9.66 -11.69 -4.09
CA PHE A 117 11.05 -11.33 -3.81
C PHE A 117 11.82 -12.56 -3.34
N PRO A 118 12.85 -13.02 -4.09
CA PRO A 118 13.64 -14.15 -3.67
C PRO A 118 14.37 -13.85 -2.35
N PRO A 119 14.55 -14.85 -1.48
CA PRO A 119 15.32 -14.68 -0.25
C PRO A 119 16.75 -14.30 -0.61
N GLY A 120 17.22 -13.18 -0.08
CA GLY A 120 18.53 -12.65 -0.43
C GLY A 120 18.87 -11.37 0.33
N PRO A 121 20.10 -10.86 0.18
CA PRO A 121 20.52 -9.62 0.81
C PRO A 121 19.67 -8.45 0.30
N GLY A 122 19.14 -7.61 1.21
CA GLY A 122 18.37 -6.44 0.82
C GLY A 122 17.38 -5.95 1.88
N PHE A 123 16.77 -4.79 1.61
CA PHE A 123 15.74 -4.17 2.43
C PHE A 123 14.42 -4.12 1.68
N LEU A 124 13.34 -4.60 2.30
CA LEU A 124 11.98 -4.46 1.79
C LEU A 124 11.13 -3.75 2.84
N SER A 125 10.38 -2.71 2.45
CA SER A 125 9.54 -1.94 3.38
C SER A 125 8.08 -2.04 2.99
N ILE A 126 7.27 -2.64 3.87
CA ILE A 126 5.80 -2.61 3.77
C ILE A 126 5.34 -1.17 4.01
N GLY A 127 4.49 -0.63 3.15
CA GLY A 127 4.11 0.77 3.17
C GLY A 127 5.18 1.71 2.59
N GLY A 128 6.11 1.19 1.79
CA GLY A 128 7.27 1.91 1.26
C GLY A 128 6.97 2.87 0.08
N ALA A 129 8.03 3.32 -0.61
CA ALA A 129 8.01 4.50 -1.50
C ALA A 129 6.99 4.48 -2.65
N GLY A 130 6.57 3.32 -3.17
CA GLY A 130 5.50 3.23 -4.18
C GLY A 130 4.08 3.16 -3.60
N VAL A 131 3.96 2.72 -2.35
CA VAL A 131 2.69 2.43 -1.67
C VAL A 131 2.23 3.60 -0.79
N PHE A 132 3.18 4.32 -0.20
CA PHE A 132 2.93 5.51 0.62
C PHE A 132 2.10 6.56 -0.13
N ASP A 133 2.47 6.88 -1.37
CA ASP A 133 1.76 7.89 -2.17
C ASP A 133 0.30 7.48 -2.43
N GLY A 134 0.08 6.19 -2.72
CA GLY A 134 -1.26 5.63 -2.90
C GLY A 134 -2.10 5.72 -1.62
N ILE A 135 -1.53 5.35 -0.48
CA ILE A 135 -2.20 5.38 0.83
C ILE A 135 -2.48 6.81 1.31
N PHE A 136 -1.53 7.71 1.13
CA PHE A 136 -1.70 9.12 1.44
C PHE A 136 -2.83 9.73 0.60
N LEU A 137 -2.83 9.45 -0.69
CA LEU A 137 -3.85 9.96 -1.61
C LEU A 137 -5.22 9.29 -1.38
N VAL A 138 -5.28 8.03 -0.93
CA VAL A 138 -6.52 7.38 -0.46
C VAL A 138 -7.10 8.20 0.70
N GLY A 139 -6.26 8.63 1.64
CA GLY A 139 -6.67 9.48 2.75
C GLY A 139 -7.30 10.80 2.30
N ILE A 140 -6.63 11.50 1.39
CA ILE A 140 -7.12 12.76 0.81
C ILE A 140 -8.43 12.54 0.06
N MET A 141 -8.49 11.56 -0.85
CA MET A 141 -9.68 11.33 -1.67
C MET A 141 -10.87 10.88 -0.84
N ALA A 142 -10.64 10.05 0.19
CA ALA A 142 -11.69 9.66 1.13
C ALA A 142 -12.25 10.86 1.90
N ALA A 143 -11.41 11.82 2.30
CA ALA A 143 -11.87 13.01 3.02
C ALA A 143 -12.59 14.03 2.12
N LEU A 144 -12.22 14.12 0.84
CA LEU A 144 -12.76 15.13 -0.09
C LEU A 144 -14.02 14.66 -0.82
N PHE A 145 -14.12 13.38 -1.18
CA PHE A 145 -15.15 12.90 -2.10
C PHE A 145 -16.15 11.92 -1.50
N ALA A 146 -15.88 11.36 -0.33
CA ALA A 146 -16.64 10.26 0.28
C ALA A 146 -17.19 10.68 1.67
#